data_AF-A0A651HLW8-F1
#
_entry.id   AF-A0A651HLW8-F1
#
_cell.length_a   1.000
_cell.length_b   1.000
_cell.length_c   1.000
_cell.angle_alpha   90.00
_cell.angle_beta   90.00
_cell.angle_gamma   90.00
#
_symmetry.space_group_name_H-M   'P 1'
#
loop_
_entity.id
_entity.type
_entity.pdbx_description
1 polymer ?
#
loop_
_entity_poly.entity_id
_entity_poly.type
_entity_poly.pdbx_seq_one_letter_code
_entity_poly.pdbx_strand_id
1 'polypeptide(L)'
;MQPMTPTNAFLRLPLLAAFAFLLAGCATFVEYGSETDFGVGVRGTLPLERVVSDDPGALVSRLELAGSFHRGWPTAGSWTEGNLALLLPLFPLGGEGARSYVGTGLHVGRLNPDLGDSSTKVGANFIGGVRFQQRGFAPFVELRGSAGGADQLSGVLGIQFLRGAF
;
A
#
# COMPACT_ATOMS: atom_id res chain seq x y z
N MET A 1 -18.72 -22.62 34.06
CA MET A 1 -18.29 -22.30 32.68
C MET A 1 -18.84 -20.93 32.35
N GLN A 2 -18.00 -19.90 32.27
CA GLN A 2 -18.42 -18.55 31.86
C GLN A 2 -18.24 -18.40 30.35
N PRO A 3 -19.18 -17.77 29.63
CA PRO A 3 -19.06 -17.54 28.19
C PRO A 3 -18.05 -16.42 27.93
N MET A 4 -17.06 -16.68 27.08
CA MET A 4 -16.17 -15.64 26.56
C MET A 4 -16.95 -14.77 25.57
N THR A 5 -17.02 -13.47 25.87
CA THR A 5 -17.62 -12.44 25.03
C THR A 5 -16.66 -12.05 23.89
N PRO A 6 -17.10 -12.05 22.61
CA PRO A 6 -16.26 -11.68 21.47
C PRO A 6 -16.30 -10.15 21.28
N THR A 7 -15.59 -9.38 22.11
CA THR A 7 -15.75 -7.90 22.10
C THR A 7 -14.47 -7.11 21.82
N ASN A 8 -13.36 -7.74 21.41
CA ASN A 8 -12.08 -7.02 21.29
C ASN A 8 -11.42 -7.04 19.89
N ALA A 9 -11.95 -7.77 18.90
CA ALA A 9 -11.34 -7.84 17.57
C ALA A 9 -11.67 -6.61 16.70
N PHE A 10 -12.91 -6.11 16.75
CA PHE A 10 -13.37 -5.03 15.86
C PHE A 10 -12.78 -3.65 16.20
N LEU A 11 -12.48 -3.37 17.48
CA LEU A 11 -11.86 -2.11 17.89
C LEU A 11 -10.36 -2.03 17.58
N ARG A 12 -9.70 -3.17 17.36
CA ARG A 12 -8.26 -3.22 17.06
C ARG A 12 -7.97 -2.87 15.61
N LEU A 13 -8.89 -3.11 14.68
CA LEU A 13 -8.71 -2.84 13.24
C LEU A 13 -8.46 -1.35 12.90
N PRO A 14 -9.26 -0.37 13.38
CA PRO A 14 -9.01 1.03 13.09
C PRO A 14 -7.77 1.56 13.83
N LEU A 15 -7.47 1.03 15.02
CA LEU A 15 -6.28 1.41 15.79
C LEU A 15 -5.00 0.85 15.16
N LEU A 16 -5.02 -0.39 14.65
CA LEU A 16 -3.93 -1.00 13.87
C LEU A 16 -3.78 -0.35 12.51
N ALA A 17 -4.87 0.05 11.84
CA ALA A 17 -4.80 0.84 10.62
C ALA A 17 -4.15 2.20 10.90
N ALA A 18 -4.56 2.90 11.95
CA ALA A 18 -3.91 4.14 12.40
C ALA A 18 -2.44 3.93 12.82
N PHE A 19 -2.09 2.79 13.43
CA PHE A 19 -0.71 2.43 13.76
C PHE A 19 0.11 1.99 12.53
N ALA A 20 -0.53 1.41 11.51
CA ALA A 20 0.08 1.12 10.21
C ALA A 20 0.51 2.40 9.50
N PHE A 21 -0.25 3.48 9.68
CA PHE A 21 0.10 4.83 9.22
C PHE A 21 1.23 5.48 10.03
N LEU A 22 1.55 4.98 11.23
CA LEU A 22 2.63 5.47 12.08
C LEU A 22 4.00 4.80 11.82
N LEU A 23 4.07 3.80 10.93
CA LEU A 23 5.33 3.22 10.45
C LEU A 23 5.71 3.90 9.12
N ALA A 24 6.19 5.14 9.26
CA ALA A 24 6.44 6.09 8.19
C ALA A 24 7.50 5.62 7.17
N GLY A 25 7.08 5.25 5.96
CA GLY A 25 7.91 5.23 4.76
C GLY A 25 7.53 6.39 3.85
N CYS A 26 8.45 7.32 3.59
CA CYS A 26 8.27 8.31 2.54
C CYS A 26 8.38 7.60 1.18
N ALA A 27 7.33 7.68 0.37
CA ALA A 27 7.29 7.14 -0.98
C ALA A 27 7.11 8.31 -1.96
N THR A 28 8.08 8.50 -2.84
CA THR A 28 7.89 9.40 -4.00
C THR A 28 7.30 8.57 -5.13
N PHE A 29 6.37 9.12 -5.89
CA PHE A 29 5.82 8.42 -7.04
C PHE A 29 5.76 9.36 -8.24
N VAL A 30 5.93 8.75 -9.40
CA VAL A 30 5.78 9.41 -10.70
C VAL A 30 4.66 8.70 -11.42
N GLU A 31 3.61 9.43 -11.75
CA GLU A 31 2.47 8.87 -12.42
C GLU A 31 2.52 9.16 -13.91
N TYR A 32 2.18 8.14 -14.71
CA TYR A 32 2.15 8.23 -16.16
C TYR A 32 0.75 7.86 -16.67
N GLY A 33 -0.13 8.87 -16.74
CA GLY A 33 -1.47 8.77 -17.32
C GLY A 33 -1.61 9.52 -18.64
N SER A 34 -2.79 10.12 -18.89
CA SER A 34 -3.00 11.07 -20.00
C SER A 34 -2.22 12.39 -19.83
N GLU A 35 -1.86 12.70 -18.59
CA GLU A 35 -0.96 13.79 -18.18
C GLU A 35 0.12 13.17 -17.27
N THR A 36 1.34 13.72 -17.32
CA THR A 36 2.44 13.29 -16.44
C THR A 36 2.37 14.09 -15.16
N ASP A 37 1.95 13.44 -14.07
CA ASP A 37 1.84 14.03 -12.75
C ASP A 37 2.95 13.50 -11.83
N PHE A 38 3.40 14.35 -10.91
CA PHE A 38 4.36 13.97 -9.90
C PHE A 38 3.68 14.03 -8.53
N GLY A 39 4.11 13.17 -7.62
CA GLY A 39 3.62 13.31 -6.27
C GLY A 39 4.50 12.69 -5.21
N VAL A 40 4.13 13.02 -3.99
CA VAL A 40 4.74 12.45 -2.79
C VAL A 40 3.66 11.86 -1.91
N GLY A 41 4.02 10.78 -1.24
CA GLY A 41 3.10 10.03 -0.42
C GLY A 41 3.80 9.28 0.69
N VAL A 42 2.98 8.56 1.42
CA VAL A 42 3.40 7.66 2.48
C VAL A 42 2.89 6.26 2.18
N ARG A 43 3.71 5.26 2.47
CA ARG A 43 3.37 3.84 2.28
C ARG A 43 3.72 3.08 3.55
N GLY A 44 2.72 2.36 4.07
CA GLY A 44 2.88 1.40 5.16
C GLY A 44 2.66 -0.01 4.66
N THR A 45 3.35 -0.98 5.26
CA THR A 45 3.12 -2.40 5.01
C THR A 45 3.10 -3.15 6.33
N LEU A 46 2.17 -4.09 6.46
CA LEU A 46 2.05 -4.96 7.61
C LEU A 46 1.95 -6.43 7.16
N PRO A 47 2.62 -7.37 7.83
CA PRO A 47 2.43 -8.79 7.56
C PRO A 47 0.98 -9.17 7.90
N LEU A 48 0.29 -9.84 6.99
CA LEU A 48 -1.14 -10.14 7.13
C LEU A 48 -1.42 -11.08 8.31
N GLU A 49 -0.47 -11.96 8.64
CA GLU A 49 -0.52 -12.79 9.85
C GLU A 49 -0.77 -11.98 11.12
N ARG A 50 -0.17 -10.78 11.24
CA ARG A 50 -0.35 -9.91 12.42
C ARG A 50 -1.73 -9.28 12.50
N VAL A 51 -2.51 -9.33 11.43
CA VAL A 51 -3.82 -8.69 11.31
C VAL A 51 -4.95 -9.70 11.51
N VAL A 52 -4.76 -10.95 11.07
CA VAL A 52 -5.87 -11.90 10.85
C VAL A 52 -6.02 -12.95 11.95
N SER A 53 -4.94 -13.54 12.48
CA SER A 53 -5.03 -14.63 13.48
C SER A 53 -3.68 -15.00 14.09
N ASP A 54 -3.71 -15.60 15.29
CA ASP A 54 -2.54 -16.19 15.96
C ASP A 54 -2.03 -17.48 15.29
N ASP A 55 -2.87 -18.16 14.50
CA ASP A 55 -2.48 -19.31 13.66
C ASP A 55 -2.89 -19.08 12.19
N PRO A 56 -2.17 -18.21 11.47
CA PRO A 56 -2.44 -17.96 10.07
C PRO A 56 -1.90 -19.11 9.23
N GLY A 57 -2.76 -19.69 8.39
CA GLY A 57 -2.33 -20.72 7.44
C GLY A 57 -1.16 -20.26 6.55
N ALA A 58 -0.40 -21.20 6.01
CA ALA A 58 0.89 -20.96 5.34
C ALA A 58 0.88 -19.94 4.18
N LEU A 59 -0.28 -19.66 3.58
CA LEU A 59 -0.44 -18.62 2.57
C LEU A 59 -0.55 -17.23 3.20
N VAL A 60 -1.32 -17.09 4.29
CA VAL A 60 -1.57 -15.82 4.98
C VAL A 60 -0.30 -15.29 5.63
N SER A 61 0.56 -16.17 6.17
CA SER A 61 1.86 -15.79 6.74
C SER A 61 2.86 -15.24 5.70
N ARG A 62 2.59 -15.43 4.41
CA ARG A 62 3.42 -14.91 3.32
C ARG A 62 2.91 -13.59 2.75
N LEU A 63 1.69 -13.19 3.08
CA LEU A 63 1.07 -11.99 2.52
C LEU A 63 1.41 -10.76 3.36
N GLU A 64 1.57 -9.62 2.70
CA GLU A 64 1.59 -8.31 3.35
C GLU A 64 0.34 -7.51 2.95
N LEU A 65 -0.25 -6.77 3.90
CA LEU A 65 -1.18 -5.70 3.61
C LEU A 65 -0.39 -4.40 3.43
N ALA A 66 -0.53 -3.75 2.28
CA ALA A 66 0.09 -2.47 1.97
C ALA A 66 -0.99 -1.39 1.83
N GLY A 67 -0.79 -0.27 2.54
CA GLY A 67 -1.59 0.93 2.39
C GLY A 67 -0.72 2.09 1.94
N SER A 68 -1.20 2.92 1.01
CA SER A 68 -0.52 4.17 0.69
C SER A 68 -1.48 5.32 0.45
N PHE A 69 -1.08 6.51 0.88
CA PHE A 69 -1.73 7.77 0.53
C PHE A 69 -0.75 8.67 -0.17
N HIS A 70 -1.21 9.35 -1.20
CA HIS A 70 -0.30 10.08 -2.05
C HIS A 70 -0.96 11.31 -2.65
N ARG A 71 -0.22 12.41 -2.71
CA ARG A 71 -0.71 13.70 -3.19
C ARG A 71 0.06 14.11 -4.44
N GLY A 72 -0.68 14.40 -5.51
CA GLY A 72 -0.14 14.76 -6.82
C GLY A 72 -0.18 16.27 -7.09
N TRP A 73 0.80 16.74 -7.87
CA TRP A 73 0.96 18.10 -8.41
C TRP A 73 1.82 18.08 -9.70
N PRO A 74 1.72 19.06 -10.62
CA PRO A 74 0.60 19.97 -10.87
C PRO A 74 0.27 20.13 -12.38
N THR A 75 -0.99 20.01 -12.78
CA THR A 75 -1.47 20.64 -14.05
C THR A 75 -2.87 21.25 -13.96
N ALA A 76 -3.79 20.71 -13.15
CA ALA A 76 -5.17 21.21 -13.06
C ALA A 76 -5.77 21.27 -11.63
N GLY A 77 -4.99 20.93 -10.60
CA GLY A 77 -5.42 20.96 -9.21
C GLY A 77 -4.68 19.89 -8.39
N SER A 78 -4.44 20.15 -7.10
CA SER A 78 -3.86 19.12 -6.23
C SER A 78 -4.91 18.06 -5.94
N TRP A 79 -4.53 16.80 -6.08
CA TRP A 79 -5.41 15.67 -5.80
C TRP A 79 -4.75 14.71 -4.81
N THR A 80 -5.56 13.96 -4.06
CA THR A 80 -5.08 12.92 -3.15
C THR A 80 -5.66 11.57 -3.57
N GLU A 81 -4.87 10.51 -3.45
CA GLU A 81 -5.30 9.14 -3.71
C GLU A 81 -4.92 8.22 -2.58
N GLY A 82 -5.73 7.17 -2.43
CA GLY A 82 -5.50 6.09 -1.49
C GLY A 82 -5.37 4.76 -2.23
N ASN A 83 -4.50 3.89 -1.74
CA ASN A 83 -4.38 2.52 -2.20
C ASN A 83 -4.34 1.57 -1.02
N LEU A 84 -4.98 0.41 -1.17
CA LEU A 84 -4.92 -0.70 -0.25
C LEU A 84 -4.72 -1.99 -1.06
N ALA A 85 -3.66 -2.74 -0.81
CA ALA A 85 -3.35 -3.94 -1.58
C ALA A 85 -2.82 -5.08 -0.71
N LEU A 86 -3.09 -6.30 -1.13
CA LEU A 86 -2.41 -7.49 -0.63
C LEU A 86 -1.22 -7.78 -1.53
N LEU A 87 -0.04 -7.91 -0.94
CA LEU A 87 1.21 -8.21 -1.62
C LEU A 87 1.61 -9.66 -1.39
N LEU A 88 1.94 -10.34 -2.47
CA LEU A 88 2.53 -11.66 -2.50
C LEU A 88 4.01 -11.55 -2.93
N PRO A 89 4.96 -11.91 -2.06
CA PRO A 89 6.36 -12.03 -2.42
C PRO A 89 6.56 -13.22 -3.34
N LEU A 90 7.38 -13.06 -4.38
CA LEU A 90 7.59 -14.07 -5.39
C LEU A 90 8.94 -14.78 -5.20
N PHE A 91 10.04 -14.17 -5.62
CA PHE A 91 11.36 -14.78 -5.56
C PHE A 91 12.45 -13.77 -5.13
N PRO A 92 13.51 -14.23 -4.44
CA PRO A 92 14.65 -13.38 -4.14
C PRO A 92 15.44 -13.05 -5.42
N LEU A 93 16.06 -11.87 -5.43
CA LEU A 93 16.94 -11.38 -6.48
C LEU A 93 18.33 -11.14 -5.88
N GLY A 94 19.36 -11.72 -6.49
CA GLY A 94 20.75 -11.50 -6.07
C GLY A 94 21.10 -11.98 -4.66
N GLY A 95 20.73 -13.23 -4.30
CA GLY A 95 21.18 -13.86 -3.06
C GLY A 95 20.60 -13.25 -1.78
N GLU A 96 19.32 -12.85 -1.83
CA GLU A 96 18.52 -12.23 -0.74
C GLU A 96 18.59 -10.70 -0.61
N GLY A 97 19.47 -10.03 -1.36
CA GLY A 97 19.58 -8.55 -1.31
C GLY A 97 18.36 -7.79 -1.85
N ALA A 98 17.49 -8.45 -2.62
CA ALA A 98 16.21 -7.91 -3.05
C ALA A 98 15.16 -9.00 -3.21
N ARG A 99 13.89 -8.62 -3.26
CA ARG A 99 12.75 -9.54 -3.44
C ARG A 99 11.73 -8.92 -4.38
N SER A 100 11.29 -9.70 -5.36
CA SER A 100 10.16 -9.34 -6.22
C SER A 100 8.84 -9.64 -5.53
N TYR A 101 7.82 -8.86 -5.85
CA TYR A 101 6.46 -9.07 -5.36
C TYR A 101 5.44 -8.61 -6.39
N VAL A 102 4.26 -9.19 -6.30
CA VAL A 102 3.05 -8.74 -6.99
C VAL A 102 1.96 -8.51 -5.97
N GLY A 103 0.96 -7.70 -6.32
CA GLY A 103 -0.16 -7.47 -5.43
C GLY A 103 -1.39 -6.98 -6.17
N THR A 104 -2.52 -7.06 -5.49
CA THR A 104 -3.76 -6.49 -5.98
C THR A 104 -4.60 -5.96 -4.83
N GLY A 105 -5.48 -5.02 -5.13
CA GLY A 105 -6.42 -4.50 -4.17
C GLY A 105 -7.25 -3.37 -4.73
N LEU A 106 -7.46 -2.35 -3.91
CA LEU A 106 -8.32 -1.22 -4.22
C LEU A 106 -7.50 0.05 -4.40
N HIS A 107 -7.90 0.81 -5.40
CA HIS A 107 -7.45 2.16 -5.67
C HIS A 107 -8.61 3.13 -5.45
N VAL A 108 -8.37 4.22 -4.74
CA VAL A 108 -9.34 5.31 -4.54
C VAL A 108 -8.73 6.59 -5.09
N GLY A 109 -9.19 6.93 -6.29
CA GLY A 109 -8.82 8.08 -7.08
C GLY A 109 -9.50 9.37 -6.59
N ARG A 110 -8.78 10.49 -6.64
CA ARG A 110 -9.30 11.87 -6.49
C ARG A 110 -10.13 12.11 -5.22
N LEU A 111 -9.56 11.79 -4.06
CA LEU A 111 -10.05 12.25 -2.77
C LEU A 111 -9.86 13.77 -2.69
N ASN A 112 -10.89 14.54 -3.05
CA ASN A 112 -10.89 16.00 -2.95
C ASN A 112 -11.84 16.44 -1.83
N PRO A 113 -11.32 16.91 -0.68
CA PRO A 113 -12.17 17.28 0.46
C PRO A 113 -12.85 18.65 0.30
N ASP A 114 -12.31 19.54 -0.57
CA ASP A 114 -12.63 20.97 -0.52
C ASP A 114 -13.66 21.48 -1.55
N LEU A 115 -14.20 20.60 -2.39
CA LEU A 115 -15.21 20.96 -3.38
C LEU A 115 -16.27 19.87 -3.35
N GLY A 116 -17.55 20.22 -3.21
CA GLY A 116 -18.70 19.30 -3.14
C GLY A 116 -18.94 18.45 -4.39
N ASP A 117 -17.88 18.16 -5.14
CA ASP A 117 -17.86 17.36 -6.34
C ASP A 117 -17.42 15.93 -5.97
N SER A 118 -18.40 15.02 -5.93
CA SER A 118 -18.26 13.63 -5.47
C SER A 118 -17.60 12.73 -6.51
N SER A 119 -16.53 13.18 -7.16
CA SER A 119 -15.86 12.42 -8.24
C SER A 119 -14.87 11.36 -7.74
N THR A 120 -15.07 10.87 -6.51
CA THR A 120 -14.31 9.74 -5.96
C THR A 120 -14.47 8.53 -6.88
N LYS A 121 -13.34 8.07 -7.40
CA LYS A 121 -13.29 6.91 -8.30
C LYS A 121 -12.69 5.74 -7.56
N VAL A 122 -13.37 4.61 -7.57
CA VAL A 122 -12.86 3.37 -6.97
C VAL A 122 -12.57 2.38 -8.07
N GLY A 123 -11.39 1.77 -7.99
CA GLY A 123 -10.87 0.82 -8.97
C GLY A 123 -10.14 -0.35 -8.33
N ALA A 124 -9.88 -1.35 -9.16
CA ALA A 124 -8.93 -2.40 -8.84
C ALA A 124 -7.50 -1.85 -9.06
N ASN A 125 -6.58 -2.20 -8.17
CA ASN A 125 -5.17 -1.90 -8.28
C ASN A 125 -4.39 -3.19 -8.53
N PHE A 126 -3.36 -3.14 -9.36
CA PHE A 126 -2.40 -4.19 -9.63
C PHE A 126 -1.00 -3.63 -9.43
N ILE A 127 -0.20 -4.29 -8.61
CA ILE A 127 1.15 -3.85 -8.24
C ILE A 127 2.14 -4.93 -8.67
N GLY A 128 3.23 -4.52 -9.30
CA GLY A 128 4.42 -5.35 -9.50
C GLY A 128 5.65 -4.56 -9.09
N GLY A 129 6.53 -5.13 -8.28
CA GLY A 129 7.66 -4.38 -7.76
C GLY A 129 8.82 -5.20 -7.26
N VAL A 130 9.88 -4.49 -6.92
CA VAL A 130 11.10 -5.03 -6.30
C VAL A 130 11.43 -4.19 -5.08
N ARG A 131 11.66 -4.86 -3.95
CA ARG A 131 12.13 -4.25 -2.69
C ARG A 131 13.54 -4.73 -2.40
N PHE A 132 14.45 -3.80 -2.17
CA PHE A 132 15.83 -4.07 -1.81
C PHE A 132 15.94 -4.15 -0.29
N GLN A 133 16.49 -5.24 0.25
CA GLN A 133 16.61 -5.43 1.68
C GLN A 133 17.95 -4.85 2.17
N GLN A 134 17.91 -3.66 2.77
CA GLN A 134 19.07 -3.08 3.47
C GLN A 134 18.80 -2.97 4.96
N ARG A 135 19.88 -2.90 5.75
CA ARG A 135 19.78 -2.77 7.22
C ARG A 135 19.21 -1.39 7.56
N GLY A 136 17.96 -1.34 8.04
CA GLY A 136 17.31 -0.13 8.56
C GLY A 136 16.40 0.61 7.57
N PHE A 137 16.59 0.40 6.26
CA PHE A 137 15.70 0.92 5.23
C PHE A 137 15.61 -0.06 4.06
N ALA A 138 14.52 -0.01 3.31
CA ALA A 138 14.30 -0.86 2.15
C ALA A 138 13.83 0.00 0.97
N PRO A 139 14.73 0.39 0.06
CA PRO A 139 14.31 1.05 -1.17
C PRO A 139 13.45 0.11 -2.00
N PHE A 140 12.50 0.66 -2.74
CA PHE A 140 11.65 -0.13 -3.61
C PHE A 140 11.29 0.62 -4.89
N VAL A 141 11.00 -0.15 -5.93
CA VAL A 141 10.42 0.32 -7.18
C VAL A 141 9.16 -0.50 -7.48
N GLU A 142 8.07 0.17 -7.86
CA GLU A 142 6.81 -0.47 -8.24
C GLU A 142 6.32 0.10 -9.58
N LEU A 143 5.68 -0.76 -10.37
CA LEU A 143 4.73 -0.38 -11.38
C LEU A 143 3.33 -0.69 -10.84
N ARG A 144 2.42 0.27 -10.98
CA ARG A 144 1.03 0.12 -10.55
C ARG A 144 0.09 0.39 -11.70
N GLY A 145 -0.83 -0.52 -11.95
CA GLY A 145 -1.92 -0.35 -12.88
C GLY A 145 -3.24 -0.30 -12.14
N SER A 146 -4.06 0.71 -12.40
CA SER A 146 -5.42 0.80 -11.90
C SER A 146 -6.41 0.52 -13.03
N ALA A 147 -7.46 -0.23 -12.74
CA ALA A 147 -8.54 -0.54 -13.68
C ALA A 147 -9.90 -0.34 -13.02
N GLY A 148 -10.80 0.35 -13.70
CA GLY A 148 -12.14 0.69 -13.22
C GLY A 148 -12.13 2.00 -12.45
N GLY A 149 -12.99 2.94 -12.84
CA GLY A 149 -13.14 4.27 -12.21
C GLY A 149 -11.98 5.23 -12.47
N ALA A 150 -10.73 4.79 -12.23
CA ALA A 150 -9.48 5.53 -12.37
C ALA A 150 -8.45 4.67 -13.12
N ASP A 151 -8.59 4.60 -14.45
CA ASP A 151 -7.63 3.87 -15.28
C ASP A 151 -6.31 4.65 -15.37
N GLN A 152 -5.23 4.05 -14.87
CA GLN A 152 -3.97 4.75 -14.62
C GLN A 152 -2.80 3.78 -14.59
N LEU A 153 -1.63 4.23 -15.05
CA LEU A 153 -0.36 3.53 -14.88
C LEU A 153 0.59 4.46 -14.12
N SER A 154 1.27 3.96 -13.09
CA SER A 154 2.24 4.75 -12.33
C SER A 154 3.50 3.97 -12.00
N GLY A 155 4.62 4.70 -11.93
CA GLY A 155 5.90 4.22 -11.46
C GLY A 155 6.21 4.82 -10.09
N VAL A 156 6.42 3.97 -9.08
CA VAL A 156 6.68 4.42 -7.71
C VAL A 156 8.12 4.12 -7.34
N LEU A 157 8.80 5.08 -6.70
CA LEU A 157 10.16 4.94 -6.18
C LEU A 157 10.16 5.43 -4.73
N GLY A 158 10.31 4.52 -3.78
CA GLY A 158 10.21 4.88 -2.38
C GLY A 158 11.27 4.24 -1.50
N ILE A 159 11.32 4.73 -0.27
CA ILE A 159 12.16 4.17 0.78
C ILE A 159 11.25 3.82 1.96
N GLN A 160 11.25 2.56 2.33
CA GLN A 160 10.58 2.10 3.53
C GLN A 160 11.54 2.16 4.70
N PHE A 161 11.25 2.98 5.71
CA PHE A 161 11.96 2.98 6.98
C PHE A 161 11.30 1.96 7.89
N LEU A 162 12.10 1.08 8.51
CA LEU A 162 11.68 -0.10 9.27
C LEU A 162 11.30 -1.32 8.42
N ARG A 163 11.86 -2.47 8.81
CA ARG A 163 11.70 -3.76 8.14
C ARG A 163 10.24 -4.23 8.24
N GLY A 164 9.50 -4.23 7.12
CA GLY A 164 8.32 -5.10 6.95
C GLY A 164 8.75 -6.57 7.11
N ALA A 165 7.85 -7.51 7.43
CA ALA A 165 8.28 -8.89 7.66
C ALA A 165 8.69 -9.57 6.35
N PHE A 166 9.95 -9.35 5.97
CA PHE A 166 10.74 -10.19 5.08
C PHE A 166 12.10 -10.39 5.72
#